data_AF-A0ABC8TLT8-F1
#
_entry.id   AF-A0ABC8TLT8-F1
#
_cell.length_a   1.000
_cell.length_b   1.000
_cell.length_c   1.000
_cell.angle_alpha   90.00
_cell.angle_beta   90.00
_cell.angle_gamma   90.00
#
_symmetry.space_group_name_H-M   'P 1'
#
loop_
_entity.id
_entity.type
_entity.pdbx_description
1 polymer ?
#
loop_
_entity_poly.entity_id
_entity_poly.type
_entity_poly.pdbx_seq_one_letter_code
_entity_poly.pdbx_strand_id
1 'polypeptide(L)'
;MAYMSMGEAHRRITEYLNRFSEAVSSQDGASLTRLLSVSSESPSLLSLADAIITFQDANRLIMQSEKYSQYVDIMVPLFRALQNYRLGNLVDSYQAFEKSAK
;
A
#
# COMPACT_ATOMS: atom_id res chain seq x y z
N MET A 1 16.34 7.12 -6.00
CA MET A 1 14.94 7.14 -6.46
C MET A 1 14.96 6.97 -7.96
N ALA A 2 14.53 5.83 -8.49
CA ALA A 2 14.35 5.70 -9.93
C ALA A 2 13.24 6.68 -10.36
N TYR A 3 13.44 7.42 -11.44
CA TYR A 3 12.40 8.31 -11.99
C TYR A 3 11.21 7.48 -12.44
N MET A 4 10.21 7.31 -11.56
CA MET A 4 8.94 6.67 -11.86
C MET A 4 7.98 7.73 -12.39
N SER A 5 7.33 7.47 -13.53
CA SER A 5 6.30 8.37 -14.04
C SER A 5 5.03 8.26 -13.18
N MET A 6 4.21 9.30 -13.15
CA MET A 6 2.93 9.26 -12.44
C MET A 6 2.02 8.12 -12.93
N GLY A 7 2.03 7.81 -14.23
CA GLY A 7 1.27 6.71 -14.81
C GLY A 7 1.76 5.34 -14.36
N GLU A 8 3.07 5.14 -14.26
CA GLU A 8 3.64 3.90 -13.72
C GLU A 8 3.34 3.77 -12.22
N ALA A 9 3.45 4.86 -11.45
CA ALA A 9 3.10 4.87 -10.03
C ALA A 9 1.63 4.49 -9.81
N HIS A 10 0.72 5.09 -10.59
CA HIS A 10 -0.70 4.74 -10.59
C HIS A 10 -0.92 3.25 -10.90
N ARG A 11 -0.26 2.74 -11.94
CA ARG A 11 -0.35 1.32 -12.32
C ARG A 11 0.09 0.40 -11.19
N ARG A 12 1.21 0.70 -10.51
CA ARG A 12 1.75 -0.09 -9.39
C ARG A 12 0.82 -0.11 -8.19
N ILE A 13 0.23 1.04 -7.85
CA ILE A 13 -0.76 1.14 -6.77
C ILE A 13 -1.99 0.30 -7.11
N THR A 14 -2.51 0.42 -8.33
CA THR A 14 -3.68 -0.34 -8.78
C THR A 14 -3.40 -1.84 -8.85
N GLU A 15 -2.20 -2.26 -9.25
CA GLU A 15 -1.78 -3.67 -9.23
C GLU A 15 -1.76 -4.22 -7.80
N TYR A 16 -1.21 -3.47 -6.85
CA TYR A 16 -1.22 -3.86 -5.44
C TYR A 16 -2.65 -3.99 -4.89
N LEU A 17 -3.51 -3.01 -5.15
CA LEU A 17 -4.91 -3.03 -4.70
C LEU A 17 -5.68 -4.21 -5.28
N ASN A 18 -5.43 -4.56 -6.55
CA ASN A 18 -6.01 -5.75 -7.16
C ASN A 18 -5.56 -7.04 -6.47
N ARG A 19 -4.25 -7.19 -6.23
CA ARG A 19 -3.69 -8.36 -5.53
C ARG A 19 -4.20 -8.48 -4.10
N PHE A 20 -4.36 -7.35 -3.41
CA PHE A 20 -4.96 -7.31 -2.08
C PHE A 20 -6.42 -7.78 -2.11
N SER A 21 -7.23 -7.20 -3.00
CA SER A 21 -8.64 -7.57 -3.15
C SER A 21 -8.80 -9.04 -3.55
N GLU A 22 -7.94 -9.55 -4.43
CA GLU A 22 -7.93 -10.96 -4.84
C GLU A 22 -7.57 -11.87 -3.66
N ALA A 23 -6.53 -11.55 -2.90
CA ALA A 23 -6.10 -12.34 -1.74
C ALA A 23 -7.16 -12.35 -0.61
N VAL A 24 -7.89 -11.25 -0.41
CA VAL A 24 -9.06 -11.22 0.49
C VAL A 24 -10.17 -12.12 -0.04
N SER A 25 -10.49 -12.01 -1.33
CA SER A 25 -11.60 -12.77 -1.95
C SER A 25 -11.31 -14.28 -2.00
N SER A 26 -10.05 -14.67 -2.21
CA SER A 26 -9.60 -16.06 -2.23
C SER A 26 -9.28 -16.63 -0.83
N GLN A 27 -9.37 -15.80 0.21
CA GLN A 27 -8.99 -16.14 1.59
C GLN A 27 -7.54 -16.65 1.70
N ASP A 28 -6.64 -16.18 0.82
CA ASP A 28 -5.23 -16.55 0.82
C ASP A 28 -4.44 -15.72 1.85
N GLY A 29 -4.40 -16.23 3.08
CA GLY A 29 -3.66 -15.62 4.19
C GLY A 29 -2.16 -15.51 3.96
N ALA A 30 -1.56 -16.39 3.14
CA ALA A 30 -0.13 -16.35 2.84
C ALA A 30 0.20 -15.16 1.92
N SER A 31 -0.62 -14.93 0.90
CA SER A 31 -0.52 -13.75 0.04
C SER A 31 -0.81 -12.46 0.81
N LEU A 32 -1.83 -12.44 1.67
CA LEU A 32 -2.16 -11.28 2.50
C LEU A 32 -1.02 -10.91 3.44
N THR A 33 -0.40 -11.89 4.11
CA THR A 33 0.71 -11.64 5.03
C THR A 33 1.89 -10.97 4.32
N ARG A 34 2.20 -11.40 3.09
CA ARG A 34 3.26 -10.78 2.29
C ARG A 34 2.92 -9.36 1.87
N LEU A 35 1.66 -9.07 1.56
CA LEU A 35 1.20 -7.73 1.17
C LEU A 35 1.21 -6.77 2.37
N LEU A 36 0.86 -7.26 3.57
CA LEU A 36 0.84 -6.46 4.80
C LEU A 36 2.20 -6.28 5.47
N SER A 37 3.23 -7.01 5.03
CA SER A 37 4.56 -6.97 5.64
C SER A 37 5.32 -5.70 5.28
N VAL A 38 5.08 -4.62 6.01
CA VAL A 38 5.69 -3.29 5.80
C VAL A 38 7.22 -3.33 5.82
N SER A 39 7.80 -4.21 6.64
CA SER A 39 9.26 -4.38 6.76
C SER A 39 9.87 -5.34 5.74
N SER A 40 9.08 -5.93 4.84
CA SER A 40 9.61 -6.84 3.83
C SER A 40 10.40 -6.07 2.78
N GLU A 41 11.67 -6.44 2.60
CA GLU A 41 12.53 -5.94 1.51
C GLU A 41 12.15 -6.49 0.13
N SER A 42 10.88 -6.88 -0.07
CA SER A 42 10.44 -7.41 -1.36
C SER A 42 10.51 -6.29 -2.42
N PRO A 43 11.07 -6.56 -3.61
CA PRO A 43 11.16 -5.56 -4.67
C PRO A 43 9.80 -4.97 -5.06
N SER A 44 8.72 -5.75 -4.96
CA SER A 44 7.34 -5.30 -5.22
C SER A 44 6.85 -4.29 -4.20
N LEU A 45 7.14 -4.48 -2.90
CA LEU A 45 6.74 -3.52 -1.86
C LEU A 45 7.58 -2.25 -1.90
N LEU A 46 8.88 -2.37 -2.18
CA LEU A 46 9.74 -1.21 -2.38
C LEU A 46 9.28 -0.37 -3.57
N SER A 47 8.94 -1.02 -4.69
CA SER A 47 8.38 -0.35 -5.86
C SER A 47 7.03 0.31 -5.56
N LEU A 48 6.19 -0.29 -4.70
CA LEU A 48 4.94 0.31 -4.27
C LEU A 48 5.18 1.53 -3.36
N ALA A 49 6.10 1.43 -2.41
CA ALA A 49 6.42 2.54 -1.52
C ALA A 49 6.95 3.75 -2.31
N ASP A 50 7.83 3.52 -3.28
CA ASP A 50 8.32 4.55 -4.19
C ASP A 50 7.16 5.14 -5.07
N ALA A 51 6.20 4.30 -5.47
CA ALA A 51 4.99 4.75 -6.18
C ALA A 51 4.07 5.60 -5.31
N ILE A 52 3.83 5.22 -4.05
CA ILE A 52 3.02 5.96 -3.07
C ILE A 52 3.64 7.34 -2.79
N ILE A 53 4.97 7.41 -2.67
CA ILE A 53 5.68 8.68 -2.50
C ILE A 53 5.51 9.59 -3.73
N THR A 54 5.54 9.01 -4.93
CA THR A 54 5.41 9.75 -6.20
C THR A 54 3.96 10.19 -6.46
N PHE A 55 2.98 9.40 -6.04
CA PHE A 55 1.56 9.59 -6.34
C PHE A 55 0.77 9.98 -5.08
N GLN A 56 0.74 11.28 -4.79
CA GLN A 56 0.10 11.83 -3.58
C GLN A 56 -1.43 11.62 -3.54
N ASP A 57 -2.09 11.42 -4.69
CA ASP A 57 -3.52 11.16 -4.80
C ASP A 57 -3.90 9.67 -4.58
N ALA A 58 -2.99 8.82 -4.08
CA ALA A 58 -3.25 7.40 -3.85
C ALA A 58 -4.52 7.15 -3.02
N ASN A 59 -4.77 7.98 -2.00
CA ASN A 59 -5.96 7.88 -1.16
C ASN A 59 -7.26 8.12 -1.96
N ARG A 60 -7.24 9.04 -2.93
CA ARG A 60 -8.40 9.27 -3.80
C ARG A 60 -8.70 8.08 -4.68
N LEU A 61 -7.68 7.36 -5.16
CA LEU A 61 -7.88 6.15 -5.96
C LEU A 61 -8.59 5.05 -5.18
N ILE A 62 -8.24 4.88 -3.90
CA ILE A 62 -8.87 3.88 -3.03
C ILE A 62 -10.33 4.26 -2.76
N MET A 63 -10.59 5.54 -2.48
CA MET A 63 -11.94 6.03 -2.15
C MET A 63 -12.90 6.07 -3.35
N GLN A 64 -12.40 6.34 -4.56
CA GLN A 64 -13.23 6.43 -5.77
C GLN A 64 -13.58 5.07 -6.38
N SER A 65 -12.83 4.02 -6.03
CA SER A 65 -13.11 2.69 -6.55
C SER A 65 -14.07 1.94 -5.62
N GLU A 66 -15.26 1.60 -6.12
CA GLU A 66 -16.21 0.75 -5.37
C GLU A 66 -15.61 -0.59 -4.94
N LYS A 67 -14.62 -1.10 -5.69
CA LYS A 67 -13.92 -2.35 -5.38
C LYS A 67 -13.06 -2.24 -4.10
N TYR A 68 -12.46 -1.06 -3.87
CA TYR A 68 -11.49 -0.84 -2.79
C TYR A 68 -12.05 0.00 -1.65
N SER A 69 -13.21 0.64 -1.84
CA SER A 69 -13.86 1.51 -0.85
C SER A 69 -14.08 0.79 0.49
N GLN A 70 -14.45 -0.49 0.45
CA GLN A 70 -14.61 -1.36 1.63
C GLN A 70 -13.33 -1.61 2.43
N TYR A 71 -12.15 -1.33 1.86
CA TYR A 71 -10.85 -1.53 2.50
C TYR A 71 -10.12 -0.22 2.82
N VAL A 72 -10.77 0.93 2.63
CA VAL A 72 -10.16 2.26 2.80
C VAL A 72 -9.54 2.41 4.19
N ASP A 73 -10.25 1.96 5.23
CA ASP A 73 -9.80 2.07 6.62
C ASP A 73 -8.54 1.26 6.92
N ILE A 74 -8.25 0.22 6.13
CA ILE A 74 -7.03 -0.58 6.25
C ILE A 74 -5.94 -0.04 5.31
N MET A 75 -6.29 0.22 4.05
CA MET A 75 -5.35 0.56 2.98
C MET A 75 -4.70 1.93 3.17
N VAL A 76 -5.46 2.94 3.57
CA VAL A 76 -4.95 4.31 3.76
C VAL A 76 -3.87 4.37 4.86
N PRO A 77 -4.11 3.88 6.09
CA PRO A 77 -3.07 3.84 7.11
C PRO A 77 -1.91 2.90 6.74
N LEU A 78 -2.15 1.79 6.04
CA LEU A 78 -1.09 0.90 5.56
C LEU A 78 -0.16 1.59 4.55
N PHE A 79 -0.71 2.34 3.59
CA PHE A 79 0.10 3.10 2.62
C PHE A 79 0.95 4.15 3.32
N ARG A 80 0.40 4.80 4.35
CA ARG A 80 1.13 5.74 5.18
C ARG A 80 2.25 5.06 5.98
N ALA A 81 2.02 3.85 6.48
CA ALA A 81 3.03 3.05 7.15
C ALA A 81 4.19 2.70 6.21
N LEU A 82 3.89 2.25 4.98
CA LEU A 82 4.88 1.96 3.93
C LEU A 82 5.68 3.19 3.52
N GLN A 83 5.01 4.33 3.34
CA GLN A 83 5.66 5.60 3.01
C GLN A 83 6.65 6.01 4.11
N ASN A 84 6.20 6.02 5.37
CA ASN A 84 7.04 6.39 6.50
C ASN A 84 8.20 5.42 6.71
N TYR A 85 7.97 4.11 6.52
CA TYR A 85 9.03 3.11 6.57
C TYR A 85 10.11 3.38 5.52
N ARG A 86 9.69 3.66 4.28
CA ARG A 86 10.60 3.98 3.18
C ARG A 86 11.40 5.26 3.40
N LEU A 87 10.82 6.25 4.09
CA LEU A 87 11.48 7.50 4.46
C LEU A 87 12.37 7.39 5.71
N GLY A 88 12.37 6.24 6.41
CA GLY A 88 13.14 6.04 7.64
C GLY A 88 12.43 6.52 8.92
N ASN A 89 11.17 6.95 8.82
CA ASN A 89 10.37 7.42 9.95
C ASN A 89 9.67 6.24 10.65
N LEU A 90 10.44 5.47 11.43
CA LEU A 90 9.97 4.22 12.04
C LEU A 90 8.82 4.42 13.04
N VAL A 91 8.84 5.50 13.83
CA VAL A 91 7.79 5.81 14.81
C VAL A 91 6.46 6.08 14.12
N ASP A 92 6.47 6.93 13.09
CA ASP A 92 5.27 7.26 12.32
C ASP A 92 4.79 6.07 11.47
N SER A 93 5.71 5.22 11.03
CA SER A 93 5.38 3.97 10.34
C SER A 93 4.61 3.02 11.25
N TYR A 94 5.12 2.80 12.46
CA TYR A 94 4.47 1.93 13.46
C TYR A 94 3.09 2.45 13.85
N GLN A 95 2.95 3.74 14.15
CA GLN A 95 1.66 4.33 14.52
C GLN A 95 0.64 4.25 13.38
N ALA A 96 1.07 4.42 12.13
CA ALA A 96 0.20 4.25 10.97
C ALA A 96 -0.19 2.78 10.79
N PHE A 97 0.74 1.85 10.99
CA PHE A 97 0.46 0.42 10.91
C PHE A 97 -0.54 -0.03 11.98
N GLU A 98 -0.40 0.43 13.23
CA GLU A 98 -1.39 0.15 14.29
C GLU A 98 -2.78 0.66 13.92
N LYS A 99 -2.89 1.80 13.24
CA LYS A 99 -4.19 2.31 12.77
C LYS A 99 -4.82 1.43 11.68
N SER A 100 -4.01 0.73 10.88
CA SER A 100 -4.52 -0.21 9.87
C SER A 100 -5.02 -1.53 10.44
N ALA A 101 -4.65 -1.85 11.68
CA ALA A 101 -5.02 -3.09 12.37
C ALA A 101 -6.16 -2.91 13.40
N LYS A 102 -6.68 -1.69 13.55
CA LYS A 102 -7.83 -1.35 14.40
C LYS A 102 -9.11 -1.39 13.60
#